data_AF-A0A920MR78-F1
#
_entry.id   AF-A0A920MR78-F1
#
_cell.length_a   1.000
_cell.length_b   1.000
_cell.length_c   1.000
_cell.angle_alpha   90.00
_cell.angle_beta   90.00
_cell.angle_gamma   90.00
#
_symmetry.space_group_name_H-M   'P 1'
#
loop_
_entity.id
_entity.type
_entity.pdbx_description
1 polymer ?
#
loop_
_entity_poly.entity_id
_entity_poly.type
_entity_poly.pdbx_seq_one_letter_code
_entity_poly.pdbx_strand_id
1 'polypeptide(L)'
;MLNNPNLGPGTGRYPQTRMGVEQVIRDAFRAAQDYRHRHKTYDRNSKAQRKVIPPRRDLEFEALAEILEGTRLLHCHSYRQDEIWMLTRIAEDFGFKIATFQQFLKAIK
;
A
#
# COMPACT_ATOMS: atom_id res chain seq x y z
N MET A 1 -19.08 -42.46 -5.68
CA MET A 1 -19.06 -42.55 -4.21
C MET A 1 -17.71 -42.08 -3.70
N LEU A 2 -17.73 -40.98 -2.93
CA LEU A 2 -16.81 -40.59 -1.85
C LEU A 2 -15.30 -40.86 -2.02
N ASN A 3 -14.52 -39.79 -2.27
CA ASN A 3 -13.26 -39.61 -1.56
C ASN A 3 -12.89 -38.12 -1.46
N ASN A 4 -12.94 -37.59 -0.24
CA ASN A 4 -12.52 -36.25 0.14
C ASN A 4 -11.29 -36.40 1.05
N PRO A 5 -10.07 -36.15 0.55
CA PRO A 5 -8.90 -36.07 1.40
C PRO A 5 -8.37 -34.63 1.39
N ASN A 6 -8.50 -34.00 2.55
CA ASN A 6 -7.61 -32.93 3.02
C ASN A 6 -7.86 -31.52 2.49
N LEU A 7 -8.65 -30.77 3.27
CA LEU A 7 -8.45 -29.33 3.49
C LEU A 7 -6.95 -29.07 3.77
N GLY A 8 -6.21 -28.64 2.74
CA GLY A 8 -4.82 -28.24 2.84
C GLY A 8 -4.65 -27.00 3.72
N PRO A 9 -3.47 -26.80 4.33
CA PRO A 9 -3.27 -25.72 5.28
C PRO A 9 -3.30 -24.38 4.55
N GLY A 10 -4.13 -23.46 5.04
CA GLY A 10 -4.01 -22.05 4.74
C GLY A 10 -4.94 -21.57 3.64
N THR A 11 -6.13 -21.16 4.04
CA THR A 11 -6.96 -20.17 3.35
C THR A 11 -6.10 -19.11 2.66
N GLY A 12 -5.99 -19.18 1.34
CA GLY A 12 -5.13 -18.36 0.49
C GLY A 12 -5.59 -16.91 0.35
N ARG A 13 -5.59 -16.16 1.45
CA ARG A 13 -6.04 -14.75 1.46
C ARG A 13 -4.93 -13.74 1.72
N TYR A 14 -3.71 -14.17 2.02
CA TYR A 14 -2.56 -13.29 2.16
C TYR A 14 -1.28 -14.01 1.70
N PRO A 15 -0.34 -13.30 1.06
CA PRO A 15 0.93 -13.91 0.63
C PRO A 15 1.67 -14.48 1.84
N GLN A 16 2.04 -15.76 1.76
CA GLN A 16 2.79 -16.43 2.82
C GLN A 16 4.30 -16.12 2.76
N THR A 17 4.75 -15.46 1.70
CA THR A 17 6.14 -15.10 1.47
C THR A 17 6.36 -13.59 1.57
N ARG A 18 7.55 -13.20 2.03
CA ARG A 18 7.92 -11.79 2.19
C ARG A 18 7.92 -11.01 0.88
N MET A 19 8.39 -11.65 -0.19
CA MET A 19 8.33 -11.07 -1.53
C MET A 19 6.89 -10.82 -1.98
N GLY A 20 5.95 -11.69 -1.58
CA GLY A 20 4.54 -11.46 -1.86
C GLY A 20 3.96 -10.29 -1.07
N VAL A 21 4.35 -10.11 0.20
CA VAL A 21 3.94 -8.95 1.00
C VAL A 21 4.47 -7.65 0.39
N GLU A 22 5.75 -7.63 0.02
CA GLU A 22 6.37 -6.49 -0.67
C GLU A 22 5.62 -6.14 -1.95
N GLN A 23 5.31 -7.14 -2.77
CA GLN A 23 4.59 -6.95 -4.02
C GLN A 23 3.19 -6.36 -3.81
N VAL A 24 2.44 -6.84 -2.81
CA VAL A 24 1.12 -6.29 -2.48
C VAL A 24 1.21 -4.82 -2.07
N ILE A 25 2.21 -4.45 -1.29
CA ILE A 25 2.42 -3.05 -0.89
C ILE A 25 2.75 -2.19 -2.13
N ARG A 26 3.65 -2.67 -3.00
CA ARG A 26 4.01 -1.97 -4.25
C ARG A 26 2.80 -1.79 -5.18
N ASP A 27 1.98 -2.82 -5.32
CA ASP A 27 0.78 -2.79 -6.16
C ASP A 27 -0.26 -1.81 -5.60
N ALA A 28 -0.40 -1.72 -4.27
CA ALA A 28 -1.26 -0.72 -3.63
C ALA A 28 -0.78 0.73 -3.90
N PHE A 29 0.53 0.99 -3.82
CA PHE A 29 1.08 2.31 -4.13
C PHE A 29 0.93 2.67 -5.62
N ARG A 30 1.09 1.72 -6.54
CA ARG A 30 0.80 1.92 -7.97
C ARG A 30 -0.67 2.26 -8.21
N ALA A 31 -1.59 1.50 -7.59
CA ALA A 31 -3.02 1.78 -7.69
C ALA A 31 -3.38 3.18 -7.16
N ALA A 32 -2.71 3.63 -6.08
CA ALA A 32 -2.86 4.98 -5.55
C ALA A 32 -2.34 6.07 -6.51
N GLN A 33 -1.24 5.83 -7.23
CA GLN A 33 -0.77 6.74 -8.28
C GLN A 33 -1.78 6.88 -9.42
N ASP A 34 -2.31 5.75 -9.91
CA ASP A 34 -3.33 5.74 -10.97
C ASP A 34 -4.63 6.42 -10.52
N TYR A 35 -5.03 6.21 -9.27
CA TYR A 35 -6.13 6.94 -8.64
C TYR A 35 -5.87 8.45 -8.66
N ARG A 36 -4.70 8.89 -8.18
CA ARG A 36 -4.35 10.32 -8.14
C ARG A 36 -4.25 10.94 -9.52
N HIS A 37 -3.73 10.21 -10.51
CA HIS A 37 -3.66 10.66 -11.90
C HIS A 37 -5.06 10.88 -12.50
N ARG A 38 -5.98 9.93 -12.29
CA ARG A 38 -7.39 10.07 -12.73
C ARG A 38 -8.08 11.28 -12.11
N HIS A 39 -7.90 11.50 -10.81
CA HIS A 39 -8.43 12.68 -10.11
C HIS A 39 -7.82 13.98 -10.63
N LYS A 40 -6.50 14.08 -10.78
CA LYS A 40 -5.82 15.28 -11.34
C LYS A 40 -6.28 15.59 -12.77
N THR A 41 -6.45 14.57 -13.61
CA THR A 41 -6.94 14.74 -14.98
C THR A 41 -8.38 15.23 -15.01
N TYR A 42 -9.24 14.71 -14.13
CA TYR A 42 -10.61 15.20 -13.96
C TYR A 42 -10.66 16.67 -13.48
N ASP A 43 -9.81 17.03 -12.53
CA ASP A 43 -9.74 18.40 -11.99
C ASP A 43 -9.23 19.39 -13.04
N ARG A 44 -8.22 19.00 -13.83
CA ARG A 44 -7.64 19.81 -14.91
C ARG A 44 -8.61 20.03 -16.08
N ASN A 45 -9.50 19.06 -16.34
CA ASN A 45 -10.53 19.23 -17.35
C ASN A 45 -11.52 20.33 -16.92
N SER A 46 -11.73 21.31 -17.83
CA SER A 46 -12.63 22.43 -17.60
C SER A 46 -14.04 21.93 -17.24
N LYS A 47 -14.77 22.68 -16.39
CA LYS A 47 -16.17 22.37 -16.01
C LYS A 47 -17.06 22.04 -17.23
N ALA A 48 -16.77 22.64 -18.39
CA ALA A 48 -17.49 22.40 -19.64
C ALA A 48 -17.17 21.05 -20.33
N GLN A 49 -16.03 20.43 -20.02
CA GLN A 49 -15.61 19.11 -20.54
C GLN A 49 -15.91 17.96 -19.55
N ARG A 50 -16.45 18.25 -18.36
CA ARG A 50 -16.87 17.24 -17.37
C ARG A 50 -18.18 16.57 -17.80
N LYS A 51 -18.14 15.83 -18.90
CA LYS A 51 -19.19 14.86 -19.28
C LYS A 51 -19.05 13.53 -18.51
N VAL A 52 -17.98 13.37 -17.75
CA VAL A 52 -17.66 12.15 -17.00
C VAL A 52 -18.06 12.34 -15.54
N ILE A 53 -18.66 11.32 -14.94
CA ILE A 53 -19.00 11.26 -13.52
C ILE A 53 -17.72 11.48 -12.71
N PRO A 54 -17.72 12.28 -11.63
CA PRO A 54 -16.55 12.48 -10.79
C PRO A 54 -16.00 11.13 -10.32
N PRO A 55 -14.67 10.90 -10.38
CA PRO A 55 -14.08 9.66 -9.90
C PRO A 55 -14.44 9.45 -8.43
N ARG A 56 -14.88 8.22 -8.10
CA ARG A 56 -15.28 7.85 -6.73
C ARG A 56 -14.13 8.14 -5.79
N ARG A 57 -14.42 8.77 -4.66
CA ARG A 57 -13.46 8.96 -3.58
C ARG A 57 -13.26 7.66 -2.82
N ASP A 58 -12.00 7.23 -2.76
CA ASP A 58 -11.55 6.11 -1.96
C ASP A 58 -10.54 6.62 -0.94
N LEU A 59 -10.90 6.54 0.35
CA LEU A 59 -10.12 7.11 1.44
C LEU A 59 -8.78 6.38 1.62
N GLU A 60 -8.72 5.09 1.27
CA GLU A 60 -7.49 4.30 1.36
C GLU A 60 -6.47 4.78 0.32
N PHE A 61 -6.90 4.92 -0.95
CA PHE A 61 -6.04 5.41 -2.01
C PHE A 61 -5.71 6.90 -1.90
N GLU A 62 -6.62 7.70 -1.35
CA GLU A 62 -6.34 9.12 -1.05
C GLU A 62 -5.23 9.23 -0.01
N ALA A 63 -5.30 8.46 1.08
CA ALA A 63 -4.27 8.45 2.12
C ALA A 63 -2.92 7.93 1.60
N LEU A 64 -2.91 6.92 0.71
CA LEU A 64 -1.69 6.44 0.06
C LEU A 64 -1.11 7.48 -0.92
N ALA A 65 -1.96 8.19 -1.66
CA ALA A 65 -1.53 9.27 -2.54
C ALA A 65 -0.94 10.45 -1.76
N GLU A 66 -1.49 10.79 -0.59
CA GLU A 66 -0.92 11.80 0.31
C GLU A 66 0.46 11.40 0.86
N ILE A 67 0.67 10.12 1.14
CA ILE A 67 2.00 9.61 1.53
C ILE A 67 3.00 9.80 0.39
N LEU A 68 2.60 9.49 -0.85
CA LEU A 68 3.43 9.71 -2.04
C LEU A 68 3.72 11.19 -2.31
N GLU A 69 2.79 12.09 -2.00
CA GLU A 69 2.99 13.54 -2.10
C GLU A 69 3.74 14.13 -0.90
N GLY A 70 4.02 13.32 0.13
CA GLY A 70 4.72 13.74 1.34
C GLY A 70 3.88 14.60 2.29
N THR A 71 2.58 14.73 2.06
CA THR A 71 1.66 15.49 2.93
C THR A 71 1.25 14.68 4.16
N ARG A 72 1.32 13.35 4.07
CA ARG A 72 1.01 12.44 5.18
C ARG A 72 2.23 11.63 5.58
N LEU A 73 2.52 11.66 6.87
CA LEU A 73 3.64 10.92 7.49
C LEU A 73 3.26 9.45 7.67
N LEU A 74 4.15 8.54 7.26
CA LEU A 74 3.99 7.10 7.50
C LEU A 74 4.60 6.71 8.85
N HIS A 75 3.79 6.09 9.70
CA HIS A 75 4.24 5.40 10.91
C HIS A 75 4.15 3.90 10.70
N CYS A 76 5.28 3.19 10.80
CA CYS A 76 5.31 1.74 10.67
C CYS A 76 5.68 1.09 12.00
N HIS A 77 4.81 0.18 12.47
CA HIS A 77 5.12 -0.73 13.56
C HIS A 77 5.66 -2.02 12.97
N SER A 78 6.95 -2.29 13.17
CA SER A 78 7.54 -3.55 12.78
C SER A 78 8.29 -4.18 13.95
N TYR A 79 8.04 -5.45 14.19
CA TYR A 79 8.73 -6.22 15.22
C TYR A 79 10.07 -6.78 14.74
N ARG A 80 10.37 -6.72 13.43
CA ARG A 80 11.57 -7.33 12.85
C ARG A 80 12.29 -6.38 11.90
N GLN A 81 13.62 -6.41 11.97
CA GLN A 81 14.48 -5.52 11.17
C GLN A 81 14.32 -5.72 9.65
N ASP A 82 13.97 -6.92 9.19
CA ASP A 82 13.81 -7.25 7.77
C ASP A 82 12.63 -6.53 7.10
N GLU A 83 11.53 -6.28 7.83
CA GLU A 83 10.39 -5.51 7.33
C GLU A 83 10.69 -4.01 7.24
N ILE A 84 11.51 -3.48 8.16
CA ILE A 84 12.02 -2.10 8.09
C ILE A 84 12.83 -1.92 6.81
N TRP A 85 13.74 -2.83 6.52
CA TRP A 85 14.54 -2.79 5.28
C TRP A 85 13.68 -2.85 4.01
N MET A 86 12.66 -3.71 4.00
CA MET A 86 11.72 -3.80 2.88
C MET A 86 10.95 -2.49 2.69
N LEU A 87 10.42 -1.90 3.76
CA LEU A 87 9.68 -0.65 3.67
C LEU A 87 10.56 0.53 3.25
N THR A 88 11.81 0.59 3.71
CA THR A 88 12.79 1.60 3.29
C THR A 88 13.06 1.49 1.78
N ARG A 89 13.24 0.28 1.24
CA ARG A 89 13.41 0.10 -0.22
C ARG A 89 12.18 0.55 -1.02
N ILE A 90 10.98 0.22 -0.55
CA ILE A 90 9.75 0.73 -1.18
C ILE A 90 9.71 2.26 -1.12
N ALA A 91 10.08 2.86 0.01
CA ALA A 91 10.13 4.31 0.15
C ALA A 91 11.13 4.96 -0.80
N GLU A 92 12.30 4.35 -1.01
CA GLU A 92 13.28 4.78 -2.02
C GLU A 92 12.72 4.68 -3.45
N ASP A 93 12.05 3.57 -3.79
CA ASP A 93 11.51 3.34 -5.13
C ASP A 93 10.37 4.30 -5.51
N PHE A 94 9.55 4.69 -4.53
CA PHE A 94 8.42 5.61 -4.74
C PHE A 94 8.72 7.06 -4.32
N GLY A 95 9.87 7.31 -3.70
CA GLY A 95 10.33 8.64 -3.30
C GLY A 95 9.57 9.27 -2.12
N PHE A 96 8.96 8.48 -1.24
CA PHE A 96 8.24 9.01 -0.06
C PHE A 96 9.08 8.95 1.22
N LYS A 97 8.75 9.78 2.21
CA LYS A 97 9.45 9.82 3.51
C LYS A 97 8.70 9.04 4.57
N ILE A 98 9.42 8.16 5.27
CA ILE A 98 8.92 7.46 6.45
C ILE A 98 9.26 8.32 7.67
N ALA A 99 8.26 8.60 8.52
CA ALA A 99 8.44 9.51 9.65
C ALA A 99 9.02 8.80 10.87
N THR A 100 8.47 7.63 11.20
CA THR A 100 8.89 6.88 12.38
C THR A 100 8.79 5.38 12.11
N PHE A 101 9.81 4.64 12.51
CA PHE A 101 9.74 3.19 12.70
C PHE A 101 9.62 2.91 14.18
N GLN A 102 8.49 2.35 14.61
CA GLN A 102 8.35 1.89 15.99
C GLN A 102 8.72 0.41 16.03
N GLN A 103 9.98 0.14 16.35
CA GLN A 103 10.44 -1.19 16.69
C GLN A 103 10.30 -1.40 18.20
N PHE A 104 9.39 -2.27 18.61
CA PHE A 104 9.31 -2.69 20.01
C PHE A 104 10.46 -3.66 20.27
N LEU A 105 11.63 -3.11 20.61
CA LEU A 105 12.76 -3.90 21.05
C LEU A 105 12.34 -4.66 22.31
N LYS A 106 12.16 -5.98 22.20
CA LYS A 106 12.33 -6.88 23.34
C LYS A 106 13.83 -6.85 23.67
N ALA A 107 14.25 -5.82 24.40
CA ALA A 107 15.54 -5.74 25.06
C ALA A 107 15.54 -6.73 26.23
N ILE A 108 15.67 -8.02 25.94
CA ILE A 108 16.10 -9.01 26.93
C ILE A 108 17.04 -9.98 26.22
N LYS A 109 18.33 -9.67 26.19
CA LYS A 109 19.34 -10.38 26.98
C LYS A 109 20.68 -9.66 26.90
#